data_AF-A0A822X8Z8-F1
#
_entry.id   AF-A0A822X8Z8-F1
#
_cell.length_a   1.000
_cell.length_b   1.000
_cell.length_c   1.000
_cell.angle_alpha   90.00
_cell.angle_beta   90.00
_cell.angle_gamma   90.00
#
_symmetry.space_group_name_H-M   'P 1'
#
loop_
_entity.id
_entity.type
_entity.pdbx_description
1 polymer ?
#
loop_
_entity_poly.entity_id
_entity_poly.type
_entity_poly.pdbx_seq_one_letter_code
_entity_poly.pdbx_strand_id
1 'polypeptide(L)'
;MDFREIWRGRICTSCYFRTSYKKKRQDKSCILAAYSCKKYRYYAGPFIGDSQVAGIMGTSSDVVSPGQLTDISPDSELGSGLSTTDRGVVALVTGTLHQEDGAWSVKESNLGVNSLEVGDDFIGEVHGLQPKVAIIRIISVEKPGMEAKSLPAEELFADITVTELCDRFMPSAGDAMRRRDIVRARVTSTDPMIRATTKSAHTLGVLHAICTACGESLHASDSKPDFNVACRRCDYTGYRVLSSDFNRLDGMDSANLNREGTRWSSEAEGMLGHDGARPYLSPVADHRRGWSHEMPREAARSRPRQGRDRPRREMHDTKCTLCGKDTKVPFKPTMGKPIRCSECLDAVKQGDADEEKLAAERKLLITLRKEAEANAPLRLFVGRLSREATEADIKKAFGEHGEVVDFHMPIDRDTGNPRGFAFVTLSPKSAGEAAIKALNGAELAGRKIVVEASQREGGDRRRKRR
;
A
#
# COMPACT_ATOMS: atom_id res chain seq x y z
N MET A 1 20.37 -7.28 47.36
CA MET A 1 21.21 -8.43 46.94
C MET A 1 20.53 -9.03 45.71
N ASP A 2 20.45 -8.31 44.59
CA ASP A 2 21.50 -8.05 43.59
C ASP A 2 22.00 -9.32 42.89
N PHE A 3 21.62 -9.47 41.63
CA PHE A 3 22.37 -10.17 40.59
C PHE A 3 22.54 -9.19 39.43
N ARG A 4 23.70 -8.52 39.43
CA ARG A 4 24.24 -7.69 38.35
C ARG A 4 25.47 -8.42 37.79
N GLU A 5 25.84 -8.01 36.57
CA GLU A 5 26.99 -8.45 35.75
C GLU A 5 26.64 -9.67 34.86
N ILE A 6 26.80 -9.70 33.53
CA ILE A 6 27.72 -9.02 32.61
C ILE A 6 27.02 -8.88 31.24
N TRP A 7 26.74 -7.65 30.76
CA TRP A 7 26.49 -7.36 29.34
C TRP A 7 27.16 -6.03 28.98
N ARG A 8 28.28 -6.11 28.27
CA ARG A 8 28.88 -5.02 27.47
C ARG A 8 29.57 -5.66 26.26
N GLY A 9 29.22 -5.23 25.06
CA GLY A 9 30.00 -5.55 23.86
C GLY A 9 29.24 -5.36 22.53
N ARG A 10 29.27 -4.14 22.01
CA ARG A 10 28.74 -3.70 20.69
C ARG A 10 29.38 -4.49 19.54
N ILE A 11 28.60 -4.81 18.49
CA ILE A 11 29.07 -4.77 17.09
C ILE A 11 27.95 -4.20 16.19
N CYS A 12 28.37 -3.29 15.31
CA CYS A 12 27.62 -2.39 14.46
C CYS A 12 26.70 -3.03 13.41
N THR A 13 25.56 -2.39 13.24
CA THR A 13 24.80 -2.26 12.00
C THR A 13 25.57 -1.41 10.97
N SER A 14 25.77 -1.94 9.76
CA SER A 14 25.62 -1.26 8.45
C SER A 14 26.57 -1.86 7.40
N CYS A 15 26.02 -2.57 6.41
CA CYS A 15 26.45 -2.40 5.03
C CYS A 15 25.44 -3.05 4.07
N TYR A 16 24.56 -2.20 3.55
CA TYR A 16 23.80 -2.39 2.33
C TYR A 16 24.72 -2.87 1.19
N PHE A 17 24.53 -4.09 0.68
CA PHE A 17 25.11 -4.48 -0.61
C PHE A 17 24.09 -4.25 -1.72
N ARG A 18 24.29 -3.14 -2.42
CA ARG A 18 23.58 -2.73 -3.63
C ARG A 18 24.26 -3.46 -4.80
N THR A 19 23.58 -4.44 -5.38
CA THR A 19 24.03 -5.12 -6.60
C THR A 19 23.96 -4.14 -7.78
N SER A 20 25.12 -3.77 -8.33
CA SER A 20 25.22 -3.06 -9.60
C SER A 20 26.15 -3.83 -10.53
N TYR A 21 25.51 -4.49 -11.49
CA TYR A 21 26.11 -5.16 -12.64
C TYR A 21 26.88 -4.17 -13.50
N LYS A 22 28.20 -4.34 -13.69
CA LYS A 22 28.93 -3.79 -14.84
C LYS A 22 30.07 -4.72 -15.27
N LYS A 23 29.88 -5.29 -16.47
CA LYS A 23 30.86 -5.97 -17.32
C LYS A 23 32.14 -5.14 -17.48
N LYS A 24 33.31 -5.78 -17.34
CA LYS A 24 34.48 -5.52 -18.18
C LYS A 24 35.29 -6.80 -18.36
N ARG A 25 35.73 -6.97 -19.61
CA ARG A 25 36.35 -8.13 -20.24
C ARG A 25 37.78 -7.71 -20.64
N GLN A 26 38.66 -8.69 -20.83
CA GLN A 26 40.01 -8.64 -21.47
C GLN A 26 41.17 -8.18 -20.58
N ASP A 27 42.40 -8.68 -20.71
CA ASP A 27 43.00 -9.83 -21.40
C ASP A 27 44.43 -9.99 -20.84
N LYS A 28 44.88 -11.25 -20.70
CA LYS A 28 46.22 -11.80 -21.02
C LYS A 28 47.52 -11.12 -20.54
N SER A 29 48.28 -11.88 -19.73
CA SER A 29 49.57 -12.52 -20.09
C SER A 29 50.75 -12.29 -19.12
N CYS A 30 51.49 -13.40 -18.94
CA CYS A 30 52.86 -13.53 -18.44
C CYS A 30 53.11 -13.44 -16.93
N ILE A 31 53.95 -14.26 -16.28
CA ILE A 31 54.48 -15.62 -16.47
C ILE A 31 55.35 -15.86 -15.22
N LEU A 32 55.30 -17.08 -14.68
CA LEU A 32 56.29 -17.75 -13.81
C LEU A 32 56.76 -17.09 -12.49
N ALA A 33 56.23 -17.64 -11.39
CA ALA A 33 57.07 -18.11 -10.29
C ALA A 33 56.58 -19.51 -9.87
N ALA A 34 57.29 -20.54 -10.31
CA ALA A 34 57.11 -21.90 -9.82
C ALA A 34 57.82 -22.04 -8.47
N TYR A 35 57.18 -22.65 -7.48
CA TYR A 35 57.79 -23.67 -6.60
C TYR A 35 56.69 -24.42 -5.81
N SER A 36 56.39 -25.63 -6.31
CA SER A 36 56.30 -26.88 -5.56
C SER A 36 55.49 -26.98 -4.25
N CYS A 37 54.32 -27.61 -4.39
CA CYS A 37 53.97 -28.90 -3.76
C CYS A 37 54.13 -29.07 -2.23
N LYS A 38 53.01 -29.08 -1.51
CA LYS A 38 52.79 -30.01 -0.39
C LYS A 38 51.45 -30.74 -0.57
N LYS A 39 51.58 -32.05 -0.69
CA LYS A 39 50.57 -33.10 -0.85
C LYS A 39 49.51 -33.05 0.27
N TYR A 40 48.23 -33.07 -0.10
CA TYR A 40 47.18 -33.66 0.73
C TYR A 40 47.31 -35.19 0.60
N ARG A 41 47.62 -35.84 1.72
CA ARG A 41 47.69 -37.30 1.84
C ARG A 41 46.27 -37.86 1.77
N TYR A 42 46.08 -38.77 0.83
CA TYR A 42 44.99 -39.75 0.82
C TYR A 42 44.94 -40.47 2.18
N TYR A 43 43.78 -40.49 2.82
CA TYR A 43 43.47 -41.48 3.86
C TYR A 43 43.19 -42.80 3.15
N ALA A 44 44.24 -43.61 2.97
CA ALA A 44 44.09 -45.04 2.77
C ALA A 44 43.71 -45.64 4.13
N GLY A 45 42.60 -46.37 4.19
CA GLY A 45 42.27 -47.22 5.34
C GLY A 45 43.34 -48.31 5.52
N PRO A 46 43.51 -48.85 6.73
CA PRO A 46 44.52 -49.88 6.98
C PRO A 46 44.09 -51.21 6.34
N PHE A 47 44.92 -51.72 5.42
CA PHE A 47 44.84 -53.09 4.92
C PHE A 47 45.78 -53.98 5.74
N ILE A 48 45.29 -55.14 6.21
CA ILE A 48 46.11 -56.24 6.75
C ILE A 48 45.60 -57.55 6.12
N GLY A 49 46.42 -58.16 5.24
CA GLY A 49 46.15 -59.47 4.62
C GLY A 49 45.03 -59.49 3.57
N ASP A 50 45.04 -60.49 2.69
CA ASP A 50 44.11 -60.67 1.54
C ASP A 50 42.65 -61.01 1.94
N SER A 51 42.13 -60.36 2.97
CA SER A 51 40.79 -60.55 3.50
C SER A 51 40.10 -59.19 3.64
N GLN A 52 38.92 -59.02 3.03
CA GLN A 52 38.06 -57.86 3.30
C GLN A 52 37.75 -57.81 4.79
N VAL A 53 38.21 -56.76 5.47
CA VAL A 53 37.82 -56.51 6.85
C VAL A 53 36.33 -56.20 6.85
N ALA A 54 35.63 -57.00 7.63
CA ALA A 54 34.20 -57.04 7.87
C ALA A 54 33.53 -55.67 7.92
N GLY A 55 32.30 -55.65 7.42
CA GLY A 55 31.43 -54.50 7.34
C GLY A 55 31.37 -53.70 8.64
N ILE A 56 31.29 -52.39 8.47
CA ILE A 56 30.77 -51.51 9.51
C ILE A 56 29.35 -52.03 9.76
N MET A 57 29.14 -52.63 10.93
CA MET A 57 27.80 -53.02 11.37
C MET A 57 26.97 -51.73 11.45
N GLY A 58 26.11 -51.52 10.47
CA GLY A 58 25.22 -50.38 10.38
C GLY A 58 24.29 -50.38 11.60
N THR A 59 24.59 -49.52 12.57
CA THR A 59 23.58 -49.07 13.51
C THR A 59 22.67 -48.09 12.77
N SER A 60 21.38 -48.11 13.10
CA SER A 60 20.24 -47.42 12.46
C SER A 60 20.28 -45.88 12.45
N SER A 61 21.44 -45.24 12.34
CA SER A 61 21.61 -43.79 12.48
C SER A 61 22.71 -43.21 11.61
N ASP A 62 22.93 -43.74 10.41
CA ASP A 62 23.90 -43.18 9.47
C ASP A 62 23.30 -41.98 8.71
N VAL A 63 24.01 -40.86 8.73
CA VAL A 63 23.69 -39.67 7.95
C VAL A 63 24.22 -39.87 6.53
N VAL A 64 23.34 -39.82 5.55
CA VAL A 64 23.65 -39.98 4.13
C VAL A 64 23.52 -38.65 3.39
N SER A 65 24.38 -38.48 2.39
CA SER A 65 24.38 -37.34 1.47
C SER A 65 23.87 -37.73 0.07
N PRO A 66 23.26 -36.82 -0.70
CA PRO A 66 22.78 -37.11 -2.05
C PRO A 66 23.91 -37.64 -2.94
N GLY A 67 23.69 -38.77 -3.58
CA GLY A 67 24.66 -39.46 -4.43
C GLY A 67 25.57 -40.47 -3.71
N GLN A 68 25.45 -40.61 -2.38
CA GLN A 68 26.18 -41.60 -1.61
C GLN A 68 25.56 -43.00 -1.78
N LEU A 69 26.41 -43.99 -2.04
CA LEU A 69 26.04 -45.40 -2.03
C LEU A 69 25.79 -45.86 -0.59
N THR A 70 24.69 -46.55 -0.35
CA THR A 70 24.33 -47.12 0.95
C THR A 70 24.64 -48.61 0.99
N ASP A 71 24.84 -49.14 2.20
CA ASP A 71 25.10 -50.57 2.43
C ASP A 71 23.82 -51.43 2.41
N ILE A 72 22.73 -50.91 1.84
CA ILE A 72 21.43 -51.56 1.78
C ILE A 72 21.42 -52.54 0.59
N SER A 73 20.92 -53.76 0.82
CA SER A 73 20.78 -54.75 -0.24
C SER A 73 19.78 -54.28 -1.30
N PRO A 74 20.08 -54.46 -2.61
CA PRO A 74 19.20 -54.02 -3.69
C PRO A 74 17.84 -54.75 -3.74
N ASP A 75 17.70 -55.88 -3.04
CA ASP A 75 16.46 -56.66 -2.93
C ASP A 75 15.55 -56.19 -1.79
N SER A 76 15.98 -55.21 -0.99
CA SER A 76 15.17 -54.66 0.10
C SER A 76 14.12 -53.67 -0.42
N GLU A 77 13.00 -53.57 0.27
CA GLU A 77 11.98 -52.58 -0.04
C GLU A 77 12.52 -51.16 0.23
N LEU A 78 12.53 -50.32 -0.80
CA LEU A 78 13.02 -48.94 -0.72
C LEU A 78 11.84 -47.98 -0.64
N GLY A 79 11.84 -47.15 0.39
CA GLY A 79 10.92 -46.05 0.60
C GLY A 79 11.41 -44.72 -0.01
N SER A 80 10.88 -43.61 0.50
CA SER A 80 11.20 -42.27 0.02
C SER A 80 12.67 -41.89 0.24
N GLY A 81 13.27 -41.26 -0.78
CA GLY A 81 14.63 -40.72 -0.72
C GLY A 81 15.76 -41.68 -1.12
N LEU A 82 15.46 -42.91 -1.55
CA LEU A 82 16.43 -43.89 -2.06
C LEU A 82 16.07 -44.32 -3.48
N SER A 83 17.09 -44.68 -4.28
CA SER A 83 16.90 -45.20 -5.63
C SER A 83 17.91 -46.29 -5.96
N THR A 84 17.45 -47.35 -6.63
CA THR A 84 18.31 -48.44 -7.09
C THR A 84 19.01 -48.06 -8.39
N THR A 85 20.33 -48.21 -8.41
CA THR A 85 21.17 -48.08 -9.62
C THR A 85 21.96 -49.38 -9.82
N ASP A 86 22.56 -49.59 -11.00
CA ASP A 86 23.41 -50.74 -11.34
C ASP A 86 24.57 -51.01 -10.35
N ARG A 87 24.93 -50.02 -9.51
CA ARG A 87 26.02 -50.09 -8.52
C ARG A 87 25.55 -50.33 -7.08
N GLY A 88 24.24 -50.38 -6.84
CA GLY A 88 23.65 -50.47 -5.50
C GLY A 88 22.62 -49.38 -5.25
N VAL A 89 22.17 -49.28 -4.00
CA VAL A 89 21.18 -48.29 -3.56
C VAL A 89 21.88 -46.95 -3.30
N VAL A 90 21.32 -45.86 -3.83
CA VAL A 90 21.87 -44.50 -3.71
C VAL A 90 20.86 -43.60 -3.02
N ALA A 91 21.35 -42.75 -2.10
CA ALA A 91 20.53 -41.71 -1.48
C ALA A 91 20.28 -40.54 -2.44
N LEU A 92 19.02 -40.15 -2.61
CA LEU A 92 18.62 -38.98 -3.40
C LEU A 92 18.60 -37.69 -2.56
N VAL A 93 18.41 -37.82 -1.24
CA VAL A 93 18.23 -36.69 -0.33
C VAL A 93 19.19 -36.79 0.86
N THR A 94 19.54 -35.65 1.46
CA THR A 94 20.37 -35.59 2.68
C THR A 94 19.52 -35.90 3.92
N GLY A 95 19.89 -36.93 4.66
CA GLY A 95 19.12 -37.29 5.86
C GLY A 95 19.72 -38.45 6.63
N THR A 96 18.99 -38.90 7.65
CA THR A 96 19.35 -40.10 8.41
C THR A 96 18.59 -41.29 7.87
N LEU A 97 19.27 -42.39 7.62
CA LEU A 97 18.61 -43.65 7.24
C LEU A 97 17.75 -44.15 8.40
N HIS A 98 16.49 -44.45 8.10
CA HIS A 98 15.51 -45.01 9.03
C HIS A 98 14.84 -46.22 8.38
N GLN A 99 14.71 -47.30 9.13
CA GLN A 99 14.01 -48.51 8.70
C GLN A 99 12.67 -48.57 9.43
N GLU A 100 11.57 -48.62 8.66
CA GLU A 100 10.21 -48.71 9.20
C GLU A 100 9.47 -49.80 8.42
N ASP A 101 8.87 -50.77 9.12
CA ASP A 101 8.14 -51.92 8.56
C ASP A 101 8.86 -52.72 7.47
N GLY A 102 10.20 -52.80 7.53
CA GLY A 102 11.01 -53.55 6.56
C GLY A 102 11.45 -52.74 5.34
N ALA A 103 10.92 -51.52 5.16
CA ALA A 103 11.35 -50.60 4.13
C ALA A 103 12.42 -49.61 4.64
N TRP A 104 13.45 -49.36 3.84
CA TRP A 104 14.46 -48.34 4.12
C TRP A 104 14.04 -46.99 3.55
N SER A 105 14.05 -45.94 4.36
CA SER A 105 13.78 -44.56 3.92
C SER A 105 14.82 -43.60 4.48
N VAL A 106 15.04 -42.49 3.78
CA VAL A 106 15.90 -41.42 4.29
C VAL A 106 15.02 -40.38 4.97
N LYS A 107 15.12 -40.27 6.28
CA LYS A 107 14.47 -39.18 7.03
C LYS A 107 15.23 -37.90 6.75
N GLU A 108 14.61 -37.03 5.95
CA GLU A 108 15.22 -35.77 5.53
C GLU A 108 15.60 -34.93 6.76
N SER A 109 16.84 -34.43 6.76
CA SER A 109 17.33 -33.53 7.82
C SER A 109 16.73 -32.13 7.69
N ASN A 110 16.35 -31.74 6.47
CA ASN A 110 15.35 -30.71 6.24
C ASN A 110 13.97 -31.37 6.22
N LEU A 111 13.28 -31.24 7.34
CA LEU A 111 11.84 -31.42 7.47
C LEU A 111 11.13 -30.87 6.21
N GLY A 112 10.68 -31.76 5.32
CA GLY A 112 10.24 -31.49 3.93
C GLY A 112 9.12 -30.45 3.73
N VAL A 113 8.73 -30.28 2.46
CA VAL A 113 7.63 -29.38 2.02
C VAL A 113 6.34 -29.75 2.76
N ASN A 114 5.65 -28.74 3.31
CA ASN A 114 4.40 -28.96 4.03
C ASN A 114 3.30 -29.28 3.01
N SER A 115 2.54 -30.36 3.24
CA SER A 115 1.37 -30.73 2.44
C SER A 115 0.14 -30.75 3.33
N LEU A 116 -0.95 -30.15 2.85
CA LEU A 116 -2.22 -30.12 3.55
C LEU A 116 -3.01 -31.41 3.35
N GLU A 117 -3.57 -31.92 4.44
CA GLU A 117 -4.46 -33.08 4.45
C GLU A 117 -5.85 -32.68 4.96
N VAL A 118 -6.85 -33.47 4.62
CA VAL A 118 -8.21 -33.26 5.11
C VAL A 118 -8.25 -33.44 6.62
N GLY A 119 -8.81 -32.46 7.32
CA GLY A 119 -8.88 -32.42 8.78
C GLY A 119 -7.84 -31.51 9.43
N ASP A 120 -6.87 -30.99 8.67
CA ASP A 120 -5.85 -30.09 9.20
C ASP A 120 -6.39 -28.72 9.56
N ASP A 121 -5.97 -28.20 10.70
CA ASP A 121 -6.22 -26.83 11.10
C ASP A 121 -5.09 -25.92 10.60
N PHE A 122 -5.45 -24.79 10.00
CA PHE A 122 -4.50 -23.81 9.52
C PHE A 122 -4.90 -22.40 9.93
N ILE A 123 -3.90 -21.52 10.01
CA ILE A 123 -4.06 -20.09 10.19
C ILE A 123 -3.77 -19.40 8.85
N GLY A 124 -4.69 -18.54 8.45
CA GLY A 124 -4.57 -17.76 7.23
C GLY A 124 -5.08 -16.33 7.36
N GLU A 125 -4.73 -15.51 6.39
CA GLU A 125 -5.23 -14.16 6.23
C GLU A 125 -6.29 -14.13 5.13
N VAL A 126 -7.41 -13.46 5.37
CA VAL A 126 -8.43 -13.25 4.32
C VAL A 126 -7.87 -12.34 3.23
N HIS A 127 -7.55 -12.92 2.08
CA HIS A 127 -6.96 -12.23 0.94
C HIS A 127 -8.04 -11.59 0.05
N GLY A 128 -9.06 -12.37 -0.29
CA GLY A 128 -10.12 -12.00 -1.21
C GLY A 128 -11.50 -12.32 -0.64
N LEU A 129 -12.49 -11.48 -0.96
CA LEU A 129 -13.88 -11.73 -0.63
C LEU A 129 -14.71 -11.61 -1.90
N GLN A 130 -15.33 -12.71 -2.27
CA GLN A 130 -16.37 -12.80 -3.28
C GLN A 130 -17.74 -12.86 -2.56
N PRO A 131 -18.88 -12.76 -3.28
CA PRO A 131 -20.18 -12.77 -2.62
C PRO A 131 -20.41 -14.07 -1.83
N LYS A 132 -20.09 -15.23 -2.42
CA LYS A 132 -20.37 -16.54 -1.80
C LYS A 132 -19.14 -17.29 -1.29
N VAL A 133 -17.95 -16.74 -1.51
CA VAL A 133 -16.68 -17.41 -1.20
C VAL A 133 -15.70 -16.41 -0.58
N ALA A 134 -15.08 -16.79 0.52
CA ALA A 134 -13.92 -16.13 1.10
C ALA A 134 -12.65 -16.87 0.65
N ILE A 135 -11.70 -16.13 0.08
CA ILE A 135 -10.39 -16.65 -0.35
C ILE A 135 -9.40 -16.32 0.75
N ILE A 136 -8.90 -17.36 1.41
CA ILE A 136 -7.95 -17.27 2.51
C ILE A 136 -6.57 -17.63 1.98
N ARG A 137 -5.59 -16.78 2.27
CA ARG A 137 -4.18 -17.08 2.05
C ARG A 137 -3.65 -17.77 3.29
N ILE A 138 -3.20 -19.01 3.14
CA ILE A 138 -2.67 -19.79 4.25
C ILE A 138 -1.29 -19.25 4.63
N ILE A 139 -1.08 -19.03 5.93
CA ILE A 139 0.19 -18.55 6.49
C ILE A 139 0.92 -19.69 7.17
N SER A 140 0.21 -20.47 7.99
CA SER A 140 0.77 -21.54 8.80
C SER A 140 -0.24 -22.66 8.98
N VAL A 141 0.25 -23.89 9.13
CA VAL A 141 -0.56 -25.07 9.45
C VAL A 141 -0.26 -25.46 10.90
N GLU A 142 -1.29 -25.68 11.71
CA GLU A 142 -1.19 -26.07 13.12
C GLU A 142 -0.90 -27.59 13.26
N LYS A 143 0.14 -28.05 12.54
CA LYS A 143 0.67 -29.41 12.63
C LYS A 143 1.98 -29.41 13.44
N PRO A 144 2.16 -30.31 14.42
CA PRO A 144 3.40 -30.37 15.20
C PRO A 144 4.61 -30.62 14.28
N GLY A 145 5.59 -29.73 14.31
CA GLY A 145 6.79 -29.79 13.45
C GLY A 145 6.66 -29.11 12.07
N MET A 146 5.50 -28.53 11.74
CA MET A 146 5.20 -27.89 10.45
C MET A 146 4.93 -26.37 10.55
N GLU A 147 4.81 -25.81 11.75
CA GLU A 147 4.36 -24.43 12.02
C GLU A 147 5.25 -23.32 11.40
N ALA A 148 6.53 -23.59 11.15
CA ALA A 148 7.47 -22.60 10.60
C ALA A 148 7.71 -22.74 9.09
N LYS A 149 6.98 -23.61 8.41
CA LYS A 149 7.26 -23.99 7.02
C LYS A 149 6.33 -23.33 6.02
N SER A 150 6.89 -23.03 4.85
CA SER A 150 6.12 -22.54 3.72
C SER A 150 5.39 -23.68 3.02
N LEU A 151 4.16 -23.39 2.57
CA LEU A 151 3.37 -24.26 1.71
C LEU A 151 3.77 -24.11 0.24
N PRO A 152 3.56 -25.14 -0.61
CA PRO A 152 3.72 -25.01 -2.04
C PRO A 152 2.71 -24.00 -2.61
N ALA A 153 3.02 -23.43 -3.79
CA ALA A 153 2.20 -22.37 -4.38
C ALA A 153 0.77 -22.81 -4.71
N GLU A 154 0.57 -24.10 -4.99
CA GLU A 154 -0.73 -24.71 -5.29
C GLU A 154 -1.63 -24.80 -4.05
N GLU A 155 -1.04 -24.94 -2.87
CA GLU A 155 -1.74 -25.08 -1.59
C GLU A 155 -1.82 -23.77 -0.79
N LEU A 156 -1.43 -22.65 -1.41
CA LEU A 156 -1.28 -21.38 -0.71
C LEU A 156 -2.62 -20.68 -0.42
N PHE A 157 -3.69 -21.11 -1.09
CA PHE A 157 -5.02 -20.53 -0.98
C PHE A 157 -6.07 -21.58 -0.68
N ALA A 158 -6.98 -21.25 0.24
CA ALA A 158 -8.15 -22.04 0.58
C ALA A 158 -9.42 -21.20 0.41
N ASP A 159 -10.46 -21.84 -0.10
CA ASP A 159 -11.77 -21.25 -0.28
C ASP A 159 -12.73 -21.71 0.83
N ILE A 160 -13.42 -20.76 1.46
CA ILE A 160 -14.51 -21.02 2.39
C ILE A 160 -15.81 -20.50 1.81
N THR A 161 -16.78 -21.38 1.64
CA THR A 161 -18.12 -21.00 1.17
C THR A 161 -18.96 -20.46 2.32
N VAL A 162 -19.95 -19.63 2.00
CA VAL A 162 -20.80 -19.00 3.03
C VAL A 162 -21.55 -20.01 3.92
N THR A 163 -21.85 -21.20 3.38
CA THR A 163 -22.46 -22.31 4.13
C THR A 163 -21.54 -22.93 5.17
N GLU A 164 -20.23 -22.80 4.99
CA GLU A 164 -19.19 -23.39 5.84
C GLU A 164 -18.60 -22.38 6.84
N LEU A 165 -19.13 -21.14 6.87
CA LEU A 165 -18.67 -20.10 7.78
C LEU A 165 -19.22 -20.29 9.19
N CYS A 166 -20.55 -20.33 9.33
CA CYS A 166 -21.23 -20.49 10.61
C CYS A 166 -22.66 -21.01 10.41
N ASP A 167 -23.25 -21.57 11.46
CA ASP A 167 -24.66 -21.98 11.49
C ASP A 167 -25.65 -20.81 11.66
N ARG A 168 -25.46 -19.76 10.87
CA ARG A 168 -26.36 -18.60 10.81
C ARG A 168 -26.48 -18.17 9.36
N PHE A 169 -27.68 -17.74 8.96
CA PHE A 169 -27.91 -17.31 7.58
C PHE A 169 -27.04 -16.11 7.24
N MET A 170 -26.14 -16.27 6.27
CA MET A 170 -25.28 -15.22 5.75
C MET A 170 -25.54 -15.13 4.25
N PRO A 171 -25.91 -13.95 3.71
CA PRO A 171 -26.06 -13.78 2.27
C PRO A 171 -24.72 -13.52 1.57
N SER A 172 -23.73 -13.00 2.29
CA SER A 172 -22.41 -12.67 1.76
C SER A 172 -21.28 -13.12 2.68
N ALA A 173 -20.18 -13.62 2.12
CA ALA A 173 -18.96 -13.93 2.87
C ALA A 173 -18.37 -12.67 3.54
N GLY A 174 -18.65 -11.49 2.96
CA GLY A 174 -18.22 -10.21 3.53
C GLY A 174 -18.92 -9.81 4.82
N ASP A 175 -20.06 -10.41 5.16
CA ASP A 175 -20.77 -10.17 6.42
C ASP A 175 -20.16 -10.95 7.60
N ALA A 176 -19.51 -12.08 7.30
CA ALA A 176 -18.83 -12.93 8.28
C ALA A 176 -17.37 -12.52 8.54
N MET A 177 -16.65 -12.03 7.52
CA MET A 177 -15.21 -11.75 7.58
C MET A 177 -14.81 -10.54 6.72
N ARG A 178 -13.66 -9.93 7.01
CA ARG A 178 -13.05 -8.87 6.17
C ARG A 178 -11.64 -9.22 5.73
N ARG A 179 -11.20 -8.54 4.66
CA ARG A 179 -9.81 -8.65 4.18
C ARG A 179 -8.85 -8.27 5.30
N ARG A 180 -7.75 -9.01 5.41
CA ARG A 180 -6.73 -8.91 6.46
C ARG A 180 -7.14 -9.41 7.84
N ASP A 181 -8.37 -9.92 8.00
CA ASP A 181 -8.68 -10.67 9.21
C ASP A 181 -7.85 -11.95 9.22
N ILE A 182 -7.36 -12.33 10.40
CA ILE A 182 -6.64 -13.57 10.62
C ILE A 182 -7.64 -14.61 11.09
N VAL A 183 -7.65 -15.77 10.43
CA VAL A 183 -8.67 -16.80 10.56
C VAL A 183 -8.00 -18.13 10.80
N ARG A 184 -8.55 -18.91 11.74
CA ARG A 184 -8.29 -20.34 11.89
C ARG A 184 -9.40 -21.11 11.20
N ALA A 185 -9.06 -22.04 10.31
CA ALA A 185 -10.01 -22.87 9.60
C ALA A 185 -9.50 -24.29 9.44
N ARG A 186 -10.40 -25.23 9.21
CA ARG A 186 -10.11 -26.65 9.00
C ARG A 186 -10.26 -27.04 7.55
N VAL A 187 -9.31 -27.77 6.98
CA VAL A 187 -9.38 -28.29 5.62
C VAL A 187 -10.44 -29.38 5.51
N THR A 188 -11.33 -29.26 4.52
CA THR A 188 -12.38 -30.24 4.22
C THR A 188 -12.12 -31.04 2.95
N SER A 189 -11.46 -30.43 1.96
CA SER A 189 -11.10 -31.07 0.69
C SER A 189 -9.84 -30.41 0.15
N THR A 190 -8.94 -31.19 -0.47
CA THR A 190 -7.71 -30.68 -1.09
C THR A 190 -7.83 -30.57 -2.61
N ASP A 191 -8.55 -31.49 -3.26
CA ASP A 191 -8.76 -31.50 -4.72
C ASP A 191 -10.17 -31.05 -5.12
N PRO A 192 -10.35 -30.31 -6.24
CA PRO A 192 -9.35 -29.71 -7.14
C PRO A 192 -8.79 -28.37 -6.62
N MET A 193 -9.32 -27.87 -5.50
CA MET A 193 -8.88 -26.67 -4.80
C MET A 193 -9.10 -26.90 -3.31
N ILE A 194 -8.26 -26.31 -2.47
CA ILE A 194 -8.41 -26.45 -1.03
C ILE A 194 -9.69 -25.76 -0.59
N ARG A 195 -10.57 -26.53 0.05
CA ARG A 195 -11.76 -26.05 0.72
C ARG A 195 -11.58 -26.17 2.22
N ALA A 196 -12.13 -25.19 2.93
CA ALA A 196 -12.05 -25.16 4.38
C ALA A 196 -13.38 -24.77 5.01
N THR A 197 -13.52 -25.08 6.30
CA THR A 197 -14.69 -24.78 7.13
C THR A 197 -14.27 -24.11 8.42
N THR A 198 -15.14 -23.23 8.94
CA THR A 198 -15.00 -22.65 10.29
C THR A 198 -16.11 -23.11 11.23
N LYS A 199 -17.03 -23.97 10.77
CA LYS A 199 -18.19 -24.44 11.54
C LYS A 199 -17.89 -25.61 12.47
N SER A 200 -16.89 -26.44 12.17
CA SER A 200 -16.73 -27.74 12.85
C SER A 200 -16.33 -27.68 14.33
N ALA A 201 -15.78 -26.56 14.80
CA ALA A 201 -15.39 -26.38 16.20
C ALA A 201 -15.39 -24.90 16.60
N HIS A 202 -15.71 -24.61 17.87
CA HIS A 202 -15.72 -23.24 18.42
C HIS A 202 -14.33 -22.56 18.41
N THR A 203 -13.25 -23.34 18.30
CA THR A 203 -11.88 -22.84 18.16
C THR A 203 -11.58 -22.28 16.78
N LEU A 204 -12.42 -22.57 15.78
CA LEU A 204 -12.28 -22.09 14.41
C LEU A 204 -13.04 -20.77 14.22
N GLY A 205 -12.61 -19.98 13.25
CA GLY A 205 -13.15 -18.65 12.98
C GLY A 205 -12.08 -17.56 13.01
N VAL A 206 -12.51 -16.32 13.09
CA VAL A 206 -11.63 -15.14 13.14
C VAL A 206 -10.91 -15.11 14.49
N LEU A 207 -9.58 -15.10 14.43
CA LEU A 207 -8.67 -14.95 15.57
C LEU A 207 -8.33 -13.48 15.86
N HIS A 208 -8.19 -12.69 14.80
CA HIS A 208 -7.86 -11.28 14.91
C HIS A 208 -8.55 -10.47 13.82
N ALA A 209 -9.15 -9.35 14.21
CA ALA A 209 -9.82 -8.44 13.29
C ALA A 209 -9.46 -6.99 13.60
N ILE A 210 -9.40 -6.18 12.54
CA ILE A 210 -9.09 -4.75 12.63
C ILE A 210 -10.30 -3.91 12.24
N CYS A 211 -10.43 -2.75 12.88
CA CYS A 211 -11.42 -1.76 12.53
C CYS A 211 -11.08 -1.13 11.17
N THR A 212 -12.03 -1.20 10.24
CA THR A 212 -11.94 -0.63 8.89
C THR A 212 -11.88 0.91 8.86
N ALA A 213 -12.43 1.56 9.88
CA ALA A 213 -12.47 3.02 9.96
C ALA A 213 -11.14 3.59 10.50
N CYS A 214 -10.65 3.06 11.63
CA CYS A 214 -9.50 3.63 12.34
C CYS A 214 -8.25 2.74 12.38
N GLY A 215 -8.35 1.46 11.99
CA GLY A 215 -7.24 0.50 11.99
C GLY A 215 -6.92 -0.12 13.35
N GLU A 216 -7.65 0.22 14.42
CA GLU A 216 -7.47 -0.36 15.76
C GLU A 216 -7.98 -1.80 15.81
N SER A 217 -7.39 -2.65 16.65
CA SER A 217 -7.89 -4.01 16.89
C SER A 217 -9.28 -3.97 17.50
N LEU A 218 -10.19 -4.77 16.95
CA LEU A 218 -11.54 -4.94 17.48
C LEU A 218 -11.51 -5.78 18.75
N HIS A 219 -12.52 -5.67 19.60
CA HIS A 219 -12.72 -6.55 20.76
C HIS A 219 -14.11 -7.17 20.69
N ALA A 220 -14.26 -8.35 21.31
CA ALA A 220 -15.56 -8.98 21.43
C ALA A 220 -16.44 -8.13 22.36
N SER A 221 -17.68 -7.87 21.94
CA SER A 221 -18.62 -7.07 22.70
C SER A 221 -20.04 -7.50 22.35
N ASP A 222 -20.91 -7.57 23.35
CA ASP A 222 -22.35 -7.78 23.15
C ASP A 222 -23.18 -6.51 23.40
N SER A 223 -22.62 -5.35 23.07
CA SER A 223 -23.25 -4.05 23.38
C SER A 223 -24.48 -3.76 22.52
N LYS A 224 -24.56 -4.34 21.32
CA LYS A 224 -25.68 -4.18 20.40
C LYS A 224 -26.20 -5.56 20.01
N PRO A 225 -27.53 -5.72 19.87
CA PRO A 225 -28.07 -7.00 19.44
C PRO A 225 -27.52 -7.37 18.07
N ASP A 226 -27.17 -8.64 17.91
CA ASP A 226 -26.65 -9.30 16.72
C ASP A 226 -25.23 -8.94 16.30
N PHE A 227 -24.63 -7.90 16.88
CA PHE A 227 -23.25 -7.52 16.64
C PHE A 227 -22.35 -8.03 17.76
N ASN A 228 -21.25 -8.69 17.39
CA ASN A 228 -20.36 -9.34 18.35
C ASN A 228 -18.98 -8.69 18.47
N VAL A 229 -18.67 -7.68 17.66
CA VAL A 229 -17.42 -6.92 17.75
C VAL A 229 -17.65 -5.42 17.81
N ALA A 230 -16.81 -4.74 18.60
CA ALA A 230 -16.77 -3.28 18.67
C ALA A 230 -15.33 -2.75 18.63
N CYS A 231 -15.19 -1.49 18.22
CA CYS A 231 -13.93 -0.76 18.30
C CYS A 231 -13.85 0.03 19.61
N ARG A 232 -12.68 0.07 20.25
CA ARG A 232 -12.44 0.90 21.45
C ARG A 232 -12.24 2.39 21.13
N ARG A 233 -11.91 2.71 19.87
CA ARG A 233 -11.49 4.06 19.45
C ARG A 233 -12.59 4.82 18.70
N CYS A 234 -13.46 4.12 17.99
CA CYS A 234 -14.61 4.69 17.31
C CYS A 234 -15.87 3.90 17.63
N ASP A 235 -17.02 4.44 17.26
CA ASP A 235 -18.35 3.87 17.40
C ASP A 235 -18.66 2.71 16.43
N TYR A 236 -17.60 2.07 15.90
CA TYR A 236 -17.74 0.94 14.98
C TYR A 236 -18.21 -0.29 15.76
N THR A 237 -19.31 -0.87 15.30
CA THR A 237 -19.86 -2.16 15.73
C THR A 237 -20.15 -3.00 14.49
N GLY A 238 -19.84 -4.28 14.55
CA GLY A 238 -20.02 -5.17 13.40
C GLY A 238 -20.17 -6.62 13.83
N TYR A 239 -20.36 -7.48 12.83
CA TYR A 239 -20.38 -8.93 13.02
C TYR A 239 -19.14 -9.57 12.38
N ARG A 240 -18.56 -10.55 13.08
CA ARG A 240 -17.51 -11.43 12.60
C ARG A 240 -17.78 -12.85 13.07
N VAL A 241 -17.43 -13.87 12.32
CA VAL A 241 -17.47 -15.25 12.84
C VAL A 241 -16.27 -15.44 13.77
N LEU A 242 -16.47 -15.32 15.08
CA LEU A 242 -15.38 -15.31 16.05
C LEU A 242 -14.96 -16.73 16.43
N SER A 243 -13.65 -16.95 16.53
CA SER A 243 -13.08 -18.08 17.26
C SER A 243 -13.18 -17.86 18.77
N SER A 244 -13.17 -18.92 19.57
CA SER A 244 -13.00 -18.86 21.04
C SER A 244 -11.71 -18.14 21.46
N ASP A 245 -10.68 -18.16 20.60
CA ASP A 245 -9.37 -17.57 20.87
C ASP A 245 -9.25 -16.10 20.39
N PHE A 246 -10.37 -15.47 20.02
CA PHE A 246 -10.37 -14.13 19.41
C PHE A 246 -9.70 -13.08 20.31
N ASN A 247 -8.61 -12.49 19.82
CA ASN A 247 -7.77 -11.50 20.51
C ASN A 247 -7.22 -11.91 21.89
N ARG A 248 -7.36 -13.19 22.28
CA ARG A 248 -6.86 -13.82 23.52
C ARG A 248 -6.71 -12.83 24.69
N LEU A 249 -7.82 -12.22 25.08
CA LEU A 249 -7.95 -11.34 26.24
C LEU A 249 -9.21 -11.76 27.01
N ASP A 250 -9.01 -12.21 28.24
CA ASP A 250 -10.00 -12.29 29.33
C ASP A 250 -11.19 -13.25 29.17
N GLY A 251 -10.99 -14.53 29.50
CA GLY A 251 -11.95 -15.40 30.23
C GLY A 251 -13.39 -15.60 29.70
N MET A 252 -13.76 -15.06 28.54
CA MET A 252 -15.10 -15.13 27.95
C MET A 252 -15.02 -15.81 26.59
N ASP A 253 -15.84 -16.85 26.38
CA ASP A 253 -15.87 -17.59 25.12
C ASP A 253 -16.56 -16.75 24.03
N SER A 254 -15.76 -16.03 23.24
CA SER A 254 -16.22 -15.18 22.13
C SER A 254 -17.00 -15.94 21.06
N ALA A 255 -16.77 -17.25 20.91
CA ALA A 255 -17.51 -18.09 19.98
C ALA A 255 -19.01 -18.15 20.28
N ASN A 256 -19.42 -18.05 21.56
CA ASN A 256 -20.83 -18.04 21.93
C ASN A 256 -21.58 -16.80 21.40
N LEU A 257 -20.85 -15.71 21.13
CA LEU A 257 -21.41 -14.48 20.56
C LEU A 257 -21.72 -14.62 19.06
N ASN A 258 -21.36 -15.73 18.41
CA ASN A 258 -21.75 -15.99 17.04
C ASN A 258 -23.26 -16.26 16.90
N ARG A 259 -23.90 -16.72 17.99
CA ARG A 259 -25.36 -17.00 18.09
C ARG A 259 -25.86 -17.92 16.98
N GLU A 260 -25.18 -19.04 16.83
CA GLU A 260 -25.52 -20.08 15.87
C GLU A 260 -26.96 -20.59 16.10
N GLY A 261 -27.65 -20.93 15.01
CA GLY A 261 -29.04 -21.37 14.99
C GLY A 261 -30.09 -20.25 15.16
N THR A 262 -29.69 -19.02 15.47
CA THR A 262 -30.64 -17.91 15.66
C THR A 262 -30.86 -17.11 14.37
N ARG A 263 -32.07 -16.57 14.21
CA ARG A 263 -32.38 -15.64 13.13
C ARG A 263 -31.85 -14.24 13.46
N TRP A 264 -31.62 -13.41 12.44
CA TRP A 264 -31.31 -12.00 12.60
C TRP A 264 -32.52 -11.20 13.07
N SER A 265 -32.28 -10.16 13.87
CA SER A 265 -33.30 -9.15 14.14
C SER A 265 -33.68 -8.38 12.88
N SER A 266 -34.86 -7.78 12.86
CA SER A 266 -35.34 -6.98 11.72
C SER A 266 -34.42 -5.80 11.37
N GLU A 267 -33.79 -5.18 12.39
CA GLU A 267 -32.80 -4.12 12.20
C GLU A 267 -31.53 -4.64 11.52
N ALA A 268 -31.03 -5.82 11.94
CA ALA A 268 -29.86 -6.44 11.36
C ALA A 268 -30.13 -7.01 9.95
N GLU A 269 -31.31 -7.58 9.70
CA GLU A 269 -31.72 -8.06 8.38
C GLU A 269 -31.70 -6.94 7.33
N GLY A 270 -32.12 -5.73 7.70
CA GLY A 270 -32.05 -4.55 6.83
C GLY A 270 -30.63 -4.09 6.48
N MET A 271 -29.62 -4.55 7.24
CA MET A 271 -28.21 -4.22 7.02
C MET A 271 -27.45 -5.34 6.29
N LEU A 272 -28.00 -6.53 6.13
CA LEU A 272 -27.30 -7.65 5.48
C LEU A 272 -27.00 -7.34 4.01
N GLY A 273 -25.92 -7.93 3.47
CA GLY A 273 -25.64 -7.83 2.05
C GLY A 273 -26.80 -8.41 1.22
N HIS A 274 -27.25 -7.71 0.17
CA HIS A 274 -28.17 -8.29 -0.81
C HIS A 274 -27.41 -9.09 -1.89
N ASP A 275 -28.09 -10.03 -2.54
CA ASP A 275 -27.52 -10.74 -3.69
C ASP A 275 -27.08 -9.74 -4.79
N GLY A 276 -25.80 -9.79 -5.16
CA GLY A 276 -25.16 -8.85 -6.10
C GLY A 276 -24.56 -7.59 -5.45
N ALA A 277 -24.67 -7.42 -4.13
CA ALA A 277 -23.94 -6.38 -3.41
C ALA A 277 -22.43 -6.63 -3.48
N ARG A 278 -21.64 -5.56 -3.56
CA ARG A 278 -20.18 -5.64 -3.55
C ARG A 278 -19.75 -6.28 -2.21
N PRO A 279 -19.05 -7.43 -2.19
CA PRO A 279 -18.76 -8.17 -0.96
C PRO A 279 -18.00 -7.36 0.09
N TYR A 280 -17.17 -6.43 -0.35
CA TYR A 280 -16.40 -5.50 0.47
C TYR A 280 -17.18 -4.26 0.93
N LEU A 281 -18.47 -4.18 0.61
CA LEU A 281 -19.37 -3.05 0.90
C LEU A 281 -20.63 -3.50 1.65
N SER A 282 -20.66 -4.74 2.12
CA SER A 282 -21.83 -5.30 2.81
C SER A 282 -22.10 -4.52 4.12
N PRO A 283 -23.35 -4.04 4.36
CA PRO A 283 -23.60 -3.03 5.39
C PRO A 283 -23.45 -3.53 6.84
N VAL A 284 -23.68 -4.81 7.14
CA VAL A 284 -23.42 -5.40 8.47
C VAL A 284 -21.94 -5.34 8.86
N ALA A 285 -21.05 -5.36 7.87
CA ALA A 285 -19.61 -5.49 8.10
C ALA A 285 -18.79 -4.24 7.80
N ASP A 286 -19.27 -3.26 7.02
CA ASP A 286 -18.60 -1.95 6.96
C ASP A 286 -19.42 -0.82 6.33
N HIS A 287 -19.63 0.24 7.12
CA HIS A 287 -20.15 1.50 6.67
C HIS A 287 -19.05 2.34 6.00
N ARG A 288 -18.91 2.22 4.67
CA ARG A 288 -18.08 3.16 3.88
C ARG A 288 -18.88 3.85 2.77
N ARG A 289 -19.76 4.74 3.21
CA ARG A 289 -20.23 6.03 2.61
C ARG A 289 -21.74 6.21 2.85
N GLY A 290 -22.14 6.97 3.87
CA GLY A 290 -23.51 7.51 3.94
C GLY A 290 -24.16 7.76 5.31
N TRP A 291 -23.53 7.41 6.42
CA TRP A 291 -23.96 7.63 7.80
C TRP A 291 -22.74 8.08 8.58
N SER A 292 -22.83 9.29 9.10
CA SER A 292 -21.85 9.93 9.94
C SER A 292 -21.60 9.08 11.20
N HIS A 293 -20.56 8.25 11.18
CA HIS A 293 -19.91 7.82 12.41
C HIS A 293 -19.33 9.07 13.09
N GLU A 294 -19.96 9.52 14.17
CA GLU A 294 -19.45 10.61 14.99
C GLU A 294 -18.42 10.02 15.94
N MET A 295 -17.14 10.40 15.76
CA MET A 295 -16.12 10.08 16.75
C MET A 295 -16.57 10.60 18.12
N PRO A 296 -16.61 9.76 19.17
CA PRO A 296 -16.90 10.21 20.52
C PRO A 296 -15.96 11.36 20.92
N ARG A 297 -16.49 12.38 21.60
CA ARG A 297 -15.72 13.57 22.02
C ARG A 297 -14.45 13.22 22.82
N GLU A 298 -14.47 12.10 23.53
CA GLU A 298 -13.36 11.57 24.32
C GLU A 298 -12.20 11.07 23.44
N ALA A 299 -12.51 10.31 22.38
CA ALA A 299 -11.53 9.80 21.42
C ALA A 299 -11.06 10.88 20.42
N ALA A 300 -11.82 11.95 20.25
CA ALA A 300 -11.49 13.07 19.36
C ALA A 300 -10.28 13.91 19.81
N ARG A 301 -9.79 13.75 21.05
CA ARG A 301 -8.70 14.56 21.63
C ARG A 301 -7.30 14.24 21.11
N SER A 302 -7.14 13.26 20.22
CA SER A 302 -5.84 12.87 19.65
C SER A 302 -5.77 13.04 18.13
N ARG A 303 -6.27 14.16 17.59
CA ARG A 303 -5.88 14.54 16.22
C ARG A 303 -4.43 15.05 16.25
N PRO A 304 -3.50 14.47 15.47
CA PRO A 304 -2.29 15.19 15.11
C PRO A 304 -2.74 16.48 14.43
N ARG A 305 -2.21 17.63 14.87
CA ARG A 305 -2.44 18.97 14.29
C ARG A 305 -2.02 19.12 12.81
N GLN A 306 -1.77 18.01 12.10
CA GLN A 306 -1.32 17.97 10.71
C GLN A 306 -2.38 17.40 9.75
N GLY A 307 -3.67 17.64 10.01
CA GLY A 307 -4.54 17.95 8.89
C GLY A 307 -4.18 19.36 8.46
N ARG A 308 -3.61 19.57 7.26
CA ARG A 308 -3.47 20.92 6.70
C ARG A 308 -4.83 21.61 6.87
N ASP A 309 -4.91 22.56 7.80
CA ASP A 309 -6.05 23.46 7.92
C ASP A 309 -6.25 24.06 6.53
N ARG A 310 -7.23 23.53 5.79
CA ARG A 310 -7.71 24.26 4.63
C ARG A 310 -8.37 25.49 5.24
N PRO A 311 -7.87 26.69 4.94
CA PRO A 311 -8.50 27.90 5.44
C PRO A 311 -9.98 27.84 5.07
N ARG A 312 -10.83 28.26 6.02
CA ARG A 312 -12.28 28.34 5.82
C ARG A 312 -12.52 29.10 4.51
N ARG A 313 -13.34 28.55 3.62
CA ARG A 313 -13.66 29.23 2.35
C ARG A 313 -14.31 30.57 2.70
N GLU A 314 -13.65 31.67 2.35
CA GLU A 314 -14.20 33.01 2.47
C GLU A 314 -15.34 33.15 1.45
N MET A 315 -16.47 33.70 1.90
CA MET A 315 -17.59 34.02 1.04
C MET A 315 -17.36 35.43 0.49
N HIS A 316 -17.42 35.59 -0.83
CA HIS A 316 -17.27 36.88 -1.49
C HIS A 316 -18.65 37.43 -1.87
N ASP A 317 -18.91 38.70 -1.52
CA ASP A 317 -20.13 39.39 -1.88
C ASP A 317 -20.09 39.82 -3.36
N THR A 318 -21.13 39.50 -4.12
CA THR A 318 -21.23 39.74 -5.57
C THR A 318 -22.65 39.88 -6.06
N LYS A 319 -22.83 40.50 -7.23
CA LYS A 319 -24.11 40.54 -7.93
C LYS A 319 -24.24 39.38 -8.91
N CYS A 320 -25.42 38.77 -8.94
CA CYS A 320 -25.77 37.77 -9.93
C CYS A 320 -25.79 38.39 -11.34
N THR A 321 -25.11 37.77 -12.30
CA THR A 321 -25.04 38.22 -13.71
C THR A 321 -26.35 38.02 -14.47
N LEU A 322 -27.25 37.16 -13.98
CA LEU A 322 -28.53 36.88 -14.62
C LEU A 322 -29.67 37.75 -14.08
N CYS A 323 -29.75 37.94 -12.76
CA CYS A 323 -30.89 38.62 -12.11
C CYS A 323 -30.50 39.90 -11.35
N GLY A 324 -29.21 40.23 -11.23
CA GLY A 324 -28.73 41.44 -10.55
C GLY A 324 -28.83 41.44 -9.03
N LYS A 325 -29.41 40.40 -8.41
CA LYS A 325 -29.52 40.26 -6.95
C LYS A 325 -28.12 40.15 -6.29
N ASP A 326 -27.97 40.73 -5.11
CA ASP A 326 -26.77 40.57 -4.27
C ASP A 326 -26.71 39.15 -3.68
N THR A 327 -25.56 38.49 -3.83
CA THR A 327 -25.34 37.07 -3.55
C THR A 327 -23.94 36.82 -3.02
N LYS A 328 -23.77 35.75 -2.23
CA LYS A 328 -22.47 35.36 -1.70
C LYS A 328 -21.97 34.09 -2.38
N VAL A 329 -20.75 34.12 -2.89
CA VAL A 329 -20.14 32.98 -3.60
C VAL A 329 -18.87 32.48 -2.91
N PRO A 330 -18.60 31.16 -2.92
CA PRO A 330 -17.45 30.55 -2.23
C PRO A 330 -16.13 30.63 -3.02
N PHE A 331 -16.10 31.40 -4.12
CA PHE A 331 -14.96 31.58 -5.00
C PHE A 331 -14.75 33.06 -5.31
N LYS A 332 -13.49 33.48 -5.47
CA LYS A 332 -13.17 34.86 -5.81
C LYS A 332 -13.79 35.21 -7.19
N PRO A 333 -14.60 36.28 -7.28
CA PRO A 333 -15.26 36.68 -8.53
C PRO A 333 -14.21 37.01 -9.59
N THR A 334 -14.25 36.31 -10.73
CA THR A 334 -13.37 36.63 -11.86
C THR A 334 -14.17 37.30 -12.96
N MET A 335 -13.71 38.46 -13.42
CA MET A 335 -14.29 39.17 -14.56
C MET A 335 -14.35 38.26 -15.79
N GLY A 336 -15.47 38.30 -16.52
CA GLY A 336 -15.69 37.49 -17.73
C GLY A 336 -16.19 36.05 -17.50
N LYS A 337 -16.51 35.65 -16.26
CA LYS A 337 -17.25 34.40 -15.97
C LYS A 337 -18.64 34.70 -15.39
N PRO A 338 -19.67 33.90 -15.72
CA PRO A 338 -20.99 34.07 -15.15
C PRO A 338 -20.98 33.76 -13.64
N ILE A 339 -21.64 34.60 -12.86
CA ILE A 339 -21.81 34.45 -11.40
C ILE A 339 -23.30 34.43 -11.13
N ARG A 340 -23.84 33.33 -10.61
CA ARG A 340 -25.30 33.16 -10.47
C ARG A 340 -25.68 32.90 -9.01
N CYS A 341 -26.85 33.39 -8.60
CA CYS A 341 -27.52 32.91 -7.38
C CYS A 341 -27.91 31.43 -7.53
N SER A 342 -28.27 30.76 -6.43
CA SER A 342 -28.75 29.37 -6.45
C SER A 342 -29.95 29.19 -7.38
N GLU A 343 -30.96 30.07 -7.27
CA GLU A 343 -32.18 30.04 -8.09
C GLU A 343 -31.85 30.09 -9.59
N CYS A 344 -31.05 31.07 -10.02
CA CYS A 344 -30.66 31.21 -11.42
C CYS A 344 -29.71 30.10 -11.89
N LEU A 345 -28.89 29.54 -11.00
CA LEU A 345 -28.02 28.42 -11.34
C LEU A 345 -28.85 27.16 -11.62
N ASP A 346 -29.88 26.91 -10.82
CA ASP A 346 -30.71 25.72 -10.94
C ASP A 346 -31.66 25.83 -12.13
N ALA A 347 -32.25 27.01 -12.39
CA ALA A 347 -33.02 27.27 -13.61
C ALA A 347 -32.21 26.99 -14.90
N VAL A 348 -30.94 27.42 -14.94
CA VAL A 348 -30.07 27.15 -16.11
C VAL A 348 -29.70 25.67 -16.23
N LYS A 349 -29.58 24.93 -15.13
CA LYS A 349 -29.31 23.48 -15.18
C LYS A 349 -30.53 22.69 -15.64
N GLN A 350 -31.72 23.15 -15.27
CA GLN A 350 -33.01 22.52 -15.63
C GLN A 350 -33.43 22.86 -17.06
N GLY A 351 -32.89 23.94 -17.63
CA GLY A 351 -33.18 24.38 -19.00
C GLY A 351 -34.30 25.42 -19.08
N ASP A 352 -34.87 25.82 -17.95
CA ASP A 352 -36.00 26.76 -17.84
C ASP A 352 -35.57 28.24 -17.84
N ALA A 353 -34.34 28.54 -18.27
CA ALA A 353 -33.83 29.90 -18.26
C ALA A 353 -34.20 30.66 -19.54
N ASP A 354 -34.76 31.86 -19.40
CA ASP A 354 -35.13 32.73 -20.51
C ASP A 354 -33.94 32.97 -21.48
N GLU A 355 -34.13 32.62 -22.76
CA GLU A 355 -33.09 32.75 -23.79
C GLU A 355 -32.59 34.19 -23.96
N GLU A 356 -33.50 35.17 -23.84
CA GLU A 356 -33.17 36.59 -23.93
C GLU A 356 -32.23 37.05 -22.81
N LYS A 357 -32.46 36.58 -21.57
CA LYS A 357 -31.61 36.90 -20.42
C LYS A 357 -30.23 36.26 -20.55
N LEU A 358 -30.16 35.05 -21.07
CA LEU A 358 -28.89 34.38 -21.37
C LEU A 358 -28.11 35.07 -22.50
N ALA A 359 -28.80 35.58 -23.52
CA ALA A 359 -28.19 36.35 -24.60
C ALA A 359 -27.64 37.70 -24.10
N ALA A 360 -28.39 38.39 -23.23
CA ALA A 360 -27.93 39.61 -22.57
C ALA A 360 -26.71 39.35 -21.66
N GLU A 361 -26.74 38.29 -20.85
CA GLU A 361 -25.61 37.86 -20.01
C GLU A 361 -24.36 37.59 -20.85
N ARG A 362 -24.49 36.89 -21.99
CA ARG A 362 -23.36 36.65 -22.91
C ARG A 362 -22.76 37.93 -23.46
N LYS A 363 -23.58 38.91 -23.85
CA LYS A 363 -23.10 40.22 -24.35
C LYS A 363 -22.32 40.97 -23.26
N LEU A 364 -22.84 41.02 -22.04
CA LEU A 364 -22.18 41.64 -20.88
C LEU A 364 -20.86 40.94 -20.54
N LEU A 365 -20.81 39.61 -20.61
CA LEU A 365 -19.57 38.87 -20.34
C LEU A 365 -18.49 39.12 -21.41
N ILE A 366 -18.88 39.34 -22.67
CA ILE A 366 -17.93 39.68 -23.75
C ILE A 366 -17.32 41.05 -23.51
N THR A 367 -18.10 42.05 -23.12
CA THR A 367 -17.58 43.40 -22.83
C THR A 367 -16.66 43.37 -21.62
N LEU A 368 -17.08 42.75 -20.52
CA LEU A 368 -16.28 42.60 -19.30
C LEU A 368 -14.99 41.81 -19.55
N ARG A 369 -15.01 40.80 -20.45
CA ARG A 369 -13.82 40.07 -20.84
C ARG A 369 -12.83 40.95 -21.60
N LYS A 370 -13.31 41.80 -22.52
CA LYS A 370 -12.44 42.75 -23.25
C LYS A 370 -11.79 43.76 -22.30
N GLU A 371 -12.56 44.30 -21.36
CA GLU A 371 -12.04 45.21 -20.33
C GLU A 371 -11.02 44.51 -19.41
N ALA A 372 -11.30 43.27 -19.00
CA ALA A 372 -10.37 42.48 -18.20
C ALA A 372 -9.08 42.12 -18.96
N GLU A 373 -9.16 41.92 -20.28
CA GLU A 373 -8.01 41.64 -21.14
C GLU A 373 -7.16 42.90 -21.38
N ALA A 374 -7.79 44.08 -21.50
CA ALA A 374 -7.09 45.35 -21.53
C ALA A 374 -6.35 45.63 -20.21
N ASN A 375 -6.98 45.32 -19.09
CA ASN A 375 -6.41 45.43 -17.74
C ASN A 375 -5.55 44.22 -17.34
N ALA A 376 -5.33 43.26 -18.24
CA ALA A 376 -4.54 42.09 -17.92
C ALA A 376 -3.07 42.49 -17.72
N PRO A 377 -2.41 42.01 -16.64
CA PRO A 377 -1.01 42.30 -16.43
C PRO A 377 -0.15 41.65 -17.52
N LEU A 378 0.80 42.41 -18.08
CA LEU A 378 1.79 41.92 -19.03
C LEU A 378 3.13 41.70 -18.32
N ARG A 379 3.63 40.47 -18.37
CA ARG A 379 4.95 40.13 -17.85
C ARG A 379 6.04 40.40 -18.89
N LEU A 380 6.97 41.27 -18.54
CA LEU A 380 8.15 41.65 -19.29
C LEU A 380 9.38 40.88 -18.80
N PHE A 381 10.23 40.51 -19.73
CA PHE A 381 11.58 40.02 -19.49
C PHE A 381 12.56 41.18 -19.68
N VAL A 382 13.41 41.41 -18.68
CA VAL A 382 14.45 42.44 -18.70
C VAL A 382 15.80 41.74 -18.63
N GLY A 383 16.52 41.74 -19.75
CA GLY A 383 17.84 41.12 -19.91
C GLY A 383 18.99 42.13 -19.90
N ARG A 384 20.21 41.61 -19.79
CA ARG A 384 21.48 42.37 -19.79
C ARG A 384 21.58 43.41 -18.65
N LEU A 385 20.98 43.10 -17.50
CA LEU A 385 21.10 43.95 -16.33
C LEU A 385 22.53 43.95 -15.79
N SER A 386 23.00 45.12 -15.33
CA SER A 386 24.26 45.21 -14.58
C SER A 386 24.16 44.40 -13.28
N ARG A 387 25.30 43.88 -12.81
CA ARG A 387 25.36 43.17 -11.52
C ARG A 387 25.13 44.10 -10.33
N GLU A 388 25.31 45.40 -10.54
CA GLU A 388 25.10 46.46 -9.56
C GLU A 388 23.65 47.00 -9.57
N ALA A 389 22.83 46.59 -10.53
CA ALA A 389 21.46 47.09 -10.63
C ALA A 389 20.60 46.54 -9.47
N THR A 390 20.02 47.45 -8.68
CA THR A 390 19.15 47.08 -7.57
C THR A 390 17.70 46.94 -8.00
N GLU A 391 16.91 46.19 -7.21
CA GLU A 391 15.46 46.09 -7.42
C GLU A 391 14.76 47.45 -7.41
N ALA A 392 15.23 48.39 -6.59
CA ALA A 392 14.65 49.73 -6.49
C ALA A 392 14.82 50.53 -7.79
N ASP A 393 15.97 50.43 -8.44
CA ASP A 393 16.27 51.16 -9.67
C ASP A 393 15.40 50.67 -10.84
N ILE A 394 15.23 49.35 -10.93
CA ILE A 394 14.38 48.73 -11.95
C ILE A 394 12.91 49.05 -11.67
N LYS A 395 12.44 48.98 -10.42
CA LYS A 395 11.07 49.36 -10.08
C LYS A 395 10.76 50.82 -10.39
N LYS A 396 11.72 51.74 -10.18
CA LYS A 396 11.56 53.16 -10.55
C LYS A 396 11.46 53.34 -12.06
N ALA A 397 12.39 52.78 -12.82
CA ALA A 397 12.42 52.91 -14.28
C ALA A 397 11.15 52.34 -14.95
N PHE A 398 10.65 51.20 -14.48
CA PHE A 398 9.42 50.60 -15.02
C PHE A 398 8.14 51.22 -14.43
N GLY A 399 8.21 51.82 -13.25
CA GLY A 399 7.11 52.52 -12.59
C GLY A 399 6.66 53.80 -13.30
N GLU A 400 7.56 54.46 -14.05
CA GLU A 400 7.21 55.64 -14.87
C GLU A 400 6.25 55.31 -16.03
N HIS A 401 6.24 54.05 -16.48
CA HIS A 401 5.41 53.61 -17.60
C HIS A 401 4.14 52.87 -17.19
N GLY A 402 4.06 52.35 -15.96
CA GLY A 402 2.88 51.63 -15.46
C GLY A 402 3.00 51.13 -14.03
N GLU A 403 1.90 50.58 -13.51
CA GLU A 403 1.87 50.00 -12.16
C GLU A 403 2.56 48.63 -12.15
N VAL A 404 3.58 48.48 -11.29
CA VAL A 404 4.32 47.22 -11.12
C VAL A 404 3.53 46.29 -10.18
N VAL A 405 2.91 45.26 -10.75
CA VAL A 405 2.10 44.26 -10.01
C VAL A 405 2.97 43.19 -9.36
N ASP A 406 4.02 42.75 -10.05
CA ASP A 406 4.93 41.71 -9.57
C ASP A 406 6.34 41.94 -10.11
N PHE A 407 7.34 41.68 -9.28
CA PHE A 407 8.75 41.83 -9.61
C PHE A 407 9.52 40.60 -9.14
N HIS A 408 10.28 39.99 -10.03
CA HIS A 408 11.06 38.81 -9.72
C HIS A 408 12.44 38.85 -10.37
N MET A 409 13.48 38.98 -9.55
CA MET A 409 14.88 38.93 -9.97
C MET A 409 15.53 37.64 -9.47
N PRO A 410 15.79 36.65 -10.34
CA PRO A 410 16.45 35.42 -9.92
C PRO A 410 17.89 35.68 -9.47
N ILE A 411 18.20 35.19 -8.28
CA ILE A 411 19.55 35.19 -7.71
C ILE A 411 20.17 33.81 -7.95
N ASP A 412 21.46 33.78 -8.25
CA ASP A 412 22.22 32.54 -8.35
C ASP A 412 22.45 31.93 -6.97
N ARG A 413 22.17 30.63 -6.83
CA ARG A 413 22.12 29.95 -5.53
C ARG A 413 23.50 29.68 -4.95
N ASP A 414 24.51 29.58 -5.81
CA ASP A 414 25.89 29.28 -5.41
C ASP A 414 26.68 30.55 -5.09
N THR A 415 26.41 31.65 -5.80
CA THR A 415 27.18 32.91 -5.66
C THR A 415 26.43 34.03 -4.94
N GLY A 416 25.12 33.90 -4.71
CA GLY A 416 24.29 34.94 -4.11
C GLY A 416 24.12 36.20 -4.98
N ASN A 417 24.67 36.20 -6.20
CA ASN A 417 24.64 37.33 -7.11
C ASN A 417 23.43 37.27 -8.07
N PRO A 418 22.90 38.41 -8.53
CA PRO A 418 21.83 38.43 -9.51
C PRO A 418 22.29 37.81 -10.83
N ARG A 419 21.42 37.00 -11.46
CA ARG A 419 21.72 36.30 -12.73
C ARG A 419 21.77 37.22 -13.96
N GLY A 420 21.64 38.54 -13.79
CA GLY A 420 21.69 39.54 -14.86
C GLY A 420 20.40 39.67 -15.69
N PHE A 421 19.28 39.16 -15.17
CA PHE A 421 17.95 39.35 -15.76
C PHE A 421 16.88 39.44 -14.67
N ALA A 422 15.76 40.10 -14.99
CA ALA A 422 14.61 40.26 -14.10
C ALA A 422 13.31 40.07 -14.88
N PHE A 423 12.24 39.77 -14.15
CA PHE A 423 10.89 39.77 -14.68
C PHE A 423 10.07 40.84 -13.98
N VAL A 424 9.43 41.69 -14.76
CA VAL A 424 8.56 42.77 -14.27
C VAL A 424 7.18 42.57 -14.85
N THR A 425 6.15 42.56 -14.02
CA THR A 425 4.77 42.43 -14.45
C THR A 425 4.09 43.79 -14.31
N LEU A 426 3.71 44.40 -15.44
CA LEU A 426 3.05 45.70 -15.48
C LEU A 426 1.56 45.56 -15.77
N SER A 427 0.74 46.42 -15.16
CA SER A 427 -0.69 46.57 -15.46
C SER A 427 -1.00 48.04 -15.76
N PRO A 428 -1.86 48.37 -16.74
CA PRO A 428 -2.55 47.48 -17.71
C PRO A 428 -1.62 46.99 -18.85
N LYS A 429 -2.13 46.13 -19.74
CA LYS A 429 -1.33 45.55 -20.85
C LYS A 429 -0.68 46.62 -21.75
N SER A 430 -1.39 47.72 -21.99
CA SER A 430 -0.90 48.86 -22.79
C SER A 430 0.34 49.52 -22.18
N ALA A 431 0.43 49.60 -20.86
CA ALA A 431 1.60 50.12 -20.15
C ALA A 431 2.83 49.23 -20.37
N GLY A 432 2.64 47.90 -20.39
CA GLY A 432 3.69 46.96 -20.70
C GLY A 432 4.22 47.11 -22.14
N GLU A 433 3.33 47.28 -23.13
CA GLU A 433 3.73 47.50 -24.52
C GLU A 433 4.44 48.85 -24.73
N ALA A 434 4.02 49.89 -24.01
CA ALA A 434 4.70 51.19 -24.00
C ALA A 434 6.10 51.10 -23.38
N ALA A 435 6.23 50.38 -22.26
CA ALA A 435 7.52 50.15 -21.59
C ALA A 435 8.50 49.38 -22.48
N ILE A 436 8.05 48.38 -23.25
CA ILE A 436 8.90 47.69 -24.23
C ILE A 436 9.43 48.67 -25.28
N LYS A 437 8.58 49.55 -25.80
CA LYS A 437 9.00 50.53 -26.84
C LYS A 437 9.96 51.59 -26.30
N ALA A 438 9.77 52.03 -25.06
CA ALA A 438 10.57 53.09 -24.46
C ALA A 438 11.90 52.61 -23.88
N LEU A 439 11.91 51.44 -23.21
CA LEU A 439 13.06 50.98 -22.42
C LEU A 439 13.93 49.94 -23.12
N ASN A 440 13.49 49.39 -24.25
CA ASN A 440 14.34 48.45 -25.00
C ASN A 440 15.53 49.18 -25.64
N GLY A 441 16.74 48.88 -25.16
CA GLY A 441 17.97 49.57 -25.57
C GLY A 441 18.37 50.77 -24.71
N ALA A 442 17.59 51.12 -23.67
CA ALA A 442 17.94 52.16 -22.71
C ALA A 442 19.15 51.77 -21.86
N GLU A 443 19.91 52.75 -21.37
CA GLU A 443 21.06 52.52 -20.49
C GLU A 443 20.63 52.54 -19.02
N LEU A 444 20.81 51.41 -18.34
CA LEU A 444 20.49 51.26 -16.91
C LEU A 444 21.74 50.73 -16.19
N ALA A 445 22.24 51.48 -15.22
CA ALA A 445 23.49 51.20 -14.50
C ALA A 445 24.69 50.92 -15.45
N GLY A 446 24.85 51.75 -16.48
CA GLY A 446 25.97 51.70 -17.42
C GLY A 446 25.91 50.58 -18.47
N ARG A 447 24.76 49.89 -18.61
CA ARG A 447 24.56 48.85 -19.64
C ARG A 447 23.23 49.01 -20.36
N LYS A 448 23.23 48.69 -21.66
CA LYS A 448 22.01 48.66 -22.48
C LYS A 448 21.16 47.44 -22.12
N ILE A 449 19.96 47.68 -21.62
CA ILE A 449 19.00 46.63 -21.26
C ILE A 449 18.21 46.18 -22.48
N VAL A 450 17.76 44.93 -22.45
CA VAL A 450 16.85 44.36 -23.45
C VAL A 450 15.52 44.09 -22.78
N VAL A 451 14.43 44.64 -23.31
CA VAL A 451 13.09 44.45 -22.76
C VAL A 451 12.21 43.77 -23.80
N GLU A 452 11.66 42.61 -23.45
CA GLU A 452 10.82 41.80 -24.33
C GLU A 452 9.58 41.29 -23.59
N ALA A 453 8.49 41.03 -24.32
CA ALA A 453 7.34 40.34 -23.75
C ALA A 453 7.72 38.90 -23.41
N SER A 454 7.56 38.50 -22.14
CA SER A 454 7.99 37.18 -21.69
C SER A 454 7.07 36.08 -22.25
N GLN A 455 7.58 35.24 -23.15
CA GLN A 455 6.92 34.01 -23.60
C GLN A 455 6.98 32.91 -22.52
N ARG A 456 6.21 33.05 -21.44
CA ARG A 456 5.95 31.93 -20.53
C ARG A 456 4.51 31.46 -20.66
N GLU A 457 4.35 30.46 -21.53
CA GLU A 457 3.17 29.59 -21.67
C GLU A 457 3.03 28.59 -20.48
N GLY A 458 3.34 29.04 -19.26
CA GLY A 458 3.73 28.16 -18.15
C GLY A 458 2.77 28.07 -16.96
N GLY A 459 1.50 28.48 -17.11
CA GLY A 459 0.52 28.48 -16.02
C GLY A 459 -0.49 27.33 -16.01
N ASP A 460 -0.85 26.78 -17.19
CA ASP A 460 -2.06 25.94 -17.30
C ASP A 460 -1.79 24.43 -17.48
N ARG A 461 -0.54 24.02 -17.75
CA ARG A 461 -0.21 22.58 -17.92
C ARG A 461 -0.30 21.77 -16.61
N ARG A 462 -0.39 22.41 -15.43
CA ARG A 462 -0.58 21.71 -14.15
C ARG A 462 -2.02 21.32 -13.83
N ARG A 463 -3.02 21.84 -14.55
CA ARG A 463 -4.44 21.52 -14.32
C ARG A 463 -4.98 20.34 -15.14
N LYS A 464 -4.31 19.92 -16.22
CA LYS A 464 -4.73 18.78 -17.06
C LYS A 464 -4.26 17.40 -16.58
N ARG A 465 -3.61 17.30 -15.40
CA ARG A 465 -3.10 16.03 -14.84
C ARG A 465 -3.81 15.58 -13.56
N ARG A 466 -5.11 15.88 -13.42
CA ARG A 466 -5.88 15.41 -12.28
C ARG A 466 -7.23 14.86 -12.66
#